data_AF-A0A0A9W1W0-F1
#
_entry.id   AF-A0A0A9W1W0-F1
#
_cell.length_a   1.000
_cell.length_b   1.000
_cell.length_c   1.000
_cell.angle_alpha   90.00
_cell.angle_beta   90.00
_cell.angle_gamma   90.00
#
_symmetry.space_group_name_H-M   'P 1'
#
loop_
_entity.id
_entity.type
_entity.pdbx_description
1 polymer ?
#
loop_
_entity_poly.entity_id
_entity_poly.type
_entity_poly.pdbx_seq_one_letter_code
_entity_poly.pdbx_strand_id
1 'polypeptide(L)'
;ALGAIKHIPVTDVNFEQAWNALVRVYDDKRKLASSYLERLLTFKMPAGKPTADSLQLYLSQVSESISSLKNLRIADMEDYLLCELALRVLDPKTRQAFEQANV
;
A
#
# COMPACT_ATOMS: atom_id res chain seq x y z
N ALA A 1 -14.04 4.10 -12.05
CA ALA A 1 -15.25 4.70 -11.44
C ALA A 1 -16.53 3.92 -11.80
N LEU A 2 -16.96 3.87 -13.06
CA LEU A 2 -18.28 3.30 -13.47
C LEU A 2 -18.41 1.76 -13.43
N GLY A 3 -17.33 1.01 -13.25
CA GLY A 3 -17.36 -0.46 -13.23
C GLY A 3 -17.81 -1.07 -11.89
N ALA A 4 -17.50 -0.42 -10.77
CA ALA A 4 -17.71 -0.99 -9.43
C ALA A 4 -19.16 -0.93 -8.94
N ILE A 5 -19.96 -0.02 -9.51
CA ILE A 5 -21.36 0.24 -9.09
C ILE A 5 -22.37 -0.16 -10.17
N LYS A 6 -21.90 -0.73 -11.29
CA LYS A 6 -22.73 -0.98 -12.48
C LYS A 6 -23.85 -2.01 -12.23
N HIS A 7 -23.73 -2.81 -11.18
CA HIS A 7 -24.68 -3.86 -10.80
C HIS A 7 -25.51 -3.54 -9.56
N ILE A 8 -25.30 -2.38 -8.91
CA ILE A 8 -26.02 -2.00 -7.70
C ILE A 8 -27.03 -0.89 -8.07
N PRO A 9 -28.34 -1.16 -8.02
CA PRO A 9 -29.33 -0.11 -8.23
C PRO A 9 -29.22 0.90 -7.07
N VAL A 10 -28.92 2.16 -7.41
CA VAL A 10 -28.77 3.24 -6.42
C VAL A 10 -30.17 3.76 -6.09
N THR A 11 -30.74 3.23 -5.02
CA THR A 11 -31.94 3.76 -4.35
C THR A 11 -31.59 4.24 -2.94
N ASP A 12 -32.43 5.04 -2.29
CA ASP A 12 -32.14 5.67 -0.99
C ASP A 12 -31.75 4.66 0.12
N VAL A 13 -32.19 3.41 0.01
CA VAL A 13 -31.88 2.30 0.93
C VAL A 13 -30.46 1.72 0.70
N ASN A 14 -29.84 2.00 -0.43
CA ASN A 14 -28.64 1.34 -0.97
C ASN A 14 -27.47 2.34 -1.09
N PHE A 15 -27.73 3.62 -0.83
CA PHE A 15 -26.76 4.70 -0.95
C PHE A 15 -25.56 4.49 -0.03
N GLU A 16 -25.78 3.99 1.19
CA GLU A 16 -24.71 3.70 2.17
C GLU A 16 -23.81 2.51 1.74
N GLN A 17 -24.40 1.49 1.10
CA GLN A 17 -23.65 0.34 0.56
C GLN A 17 -22.86 0.71 -0.70
N ALA A 18 -23.45 1.52 -1.58
CA ALA A 18 -22.75 2.07 -2.75
C ALA A 18 -21.62 3.03 -2.32
N TRP A 19 -21.83 3.82 -1.26
CA TRP A 19 -20.83 4.70 -0.66
C TRP A 19 -19.66 3.91 -0.02
N ASN A 20 -19.93 2.81 0.69
CA ASN A 20 -18.89 1.91 1.21
C ASN A 20 -18.11 1.18 0.11
N ALA A 21 -18.77 0.77 -0.97
CA ALA A 21 -18.10 0.21 -2.14
C ALA A 21 -17.18 1.25 -2.83
N LEU A 22 -17.58 2.52 -2.84
CA LEU A 22 -16.72 3.62 -3.26
C LEU A 22 -15.52 3.78 -2.30
N VAL A 23 -15.74 3.80 -0.98
CA VAL A 23 -14.67 3.93 0.03
C VAL A 23 -13.65 2.78 -0.05
N ARG A 24 -14.08 1.57 -0.40
CA ARG A 24 -13.22 0.39 -0.64
C ARG A 24 -12.38 0.49 -1.92
N VAL A 25 -12.86 1.20 -2.94
CA VAL A 25 -12.06 1.59 -4.12
C VAL A 25 -11.12 2.76 -3.80
N TYR A 26 -11.51 3.60 -2.83
CA TYR A 26 -10.69 4.67 -2.24
C TYR A 26 -9.74 4.18 -1.12
N ASP A 27 -9.57 2.86 -0.90
CA ASP A 27 -8.50 2.23 -0.08
C ASP A 27 -7.11 2.33 -0.73
N ASP A 28 -6.90 3.40 -1.52
CA ASP A 28 -5.65 3.75 -2.21
C ASP A 28 -4.51 4.03 -1.22
N LYS A 29 -4.80 4.16 0.07
CA LYS A 29 -3.82 4.30 1.15
C LYS A 29 -2.98 3.05 1.35
N ARG A 30 -3.59 1.85 1.29
CA ARG A 30 -2.83 0.59 1.38
C ARG A 30 -1.98 0.38 0.13
N LYS A 31 -2.48 0.76 -1.04
CA LYS A 31 -1.71 0.74 -2.29
C LYS A 31 -0.53 1.71 -2.28
N LEU A 32 -0.73 2.90 -1.74
CA LEU A 32 0.35 3.87 -1.52
C LEU A 32 1.34 3.37 -0.47
N ALA A 33 0.86 2.76 0.61
CA ALA A 33 1.73 2.20 1.63
C ALA A 33 2.58 1.05 1.10
N SER A 34 2.00 0.12 0.34
CA SER A 34 2.75 -0.97 -0.28
C SER A 34 3.80 -0.46 -1.26
N SER A 35 3.48 0.58 -2.05
CA SER A 35 4.46 1.27 -2.93
C SER A 35 5.60 1.94 -2.15
N TYR A 36 5.31 2.66 -1.07
CA TYR A 36 6.35 3.25 -0.21
C TYR A 36 7.19 2.17 0.48
N LEU A 37 6.57 1.06 0.90
CA LEU A 37 7.26 -0.08 1.48
C LEU A 37 8.19 -0.74 0.46
N GLU A 38 7.70 -0.92 -0.76
CA GLU A 38 8.48 -1.49 -1.85
C GLU A 38 9.69 -0.62 -2.16
N ARG A 39 9.51 0.70 -2.24
CA ARG A 39 10.61 1.65 -2.46
C ARG A 39 11.65 1.58 -1.35
N LEU A 40 11.22 1.43 -0.10
CA LEU A 40 12.11 1.31 1.07
C LEU A 40 12.87 -0.02 1.08
N LEU A 41 12.20 -1.14 0.78
CA LEU A 41 12.77 -2.49 0.83
C LEU A 41 13.59 -2.87 -0.41
N THR A 42 13.35 -2.22 -1.55
CA THR A 42 14.09 -2.46 -2.80
C THR A 42 15.20 -1.45 -3.04
N PHE A 43 15.33 -0.43 -2.18
CA PHE A 43 16.41 0.54 -2.29
C PHE A 43 17.76 -0.17 -2.19
N LYS A 44 18.59 0.03 -3.20
CA LYS A 44 19.97 -0.45 -3.25
C LYS A 44 20.88 0.76 -3.14
N MET A 45 21.85 0.68 -2.23
CA MET A 45 22.89 1.72 -2.18
C MET A 45 23.61 1.81 -3.52
N PRO A 46 23.98 3.03 -3.96
CA PRO A 46 24.74 3.21 -5.19
C PRO A 46 25.99 2.32 -5.19
N ALA A 47 26.24 1.61 -6.29
CA ALA A 47 27.43 0.79 -6.43
C ALA A 47 28.67 1.69 -6.52
N GLY A 48 29.56 1.61 -5.52
CA GLY A 48 30.74 2.46 -5.43
C GLY A 48 31.40 2.43 -4.05
N LYS A 49 32.38 3.33 -3.83
CA LYS A 49 32.97 3.52 -2.49
C LYS A 49 31.89 4.06 -1.55
N PRO A 50 31.79 3.55 -0.31
CA PRO A 50 30.90 4.13 0.70
C PRO A 50 31.36 5.57 1.00
N THR A 51 30.53 6.55 0.64
CA THR A 51 30.78 7.98 0.90
C THR A 51 29.74 8.53 1.87
N ALA A 52 30.09 9.61 2.56
CA ALA A 52 29.15 10.34 3.41
C ALA A 52 27.89 10.78 2.63
N ASP A 53 28.07 11.23 1.39
CA ASP A 53 26.97 11.66 0.52
C ASP A 53 26.00 10.51 0.19
N SER A 54 26.53 9.32 -0.09
CA SER A 54 25.71 8.14 -0.37
C SER A 54 24.88 7.71 0.83
N LEU A 55 25.43 7.84 2.04
CA LEU A 55 24.73 7.59 3.30
C LEU A 55 23.65 8.66 3.56
N GLN A 56 23.98 9.93 3.31
CA GLN A 56 23.03 11.02 3.50
C GLN A 56 21.83 10.93 2.54
N LEU A 57 22.07 10.52 1.30
CA LEU A 57 21.01 10.22 0.33
C LEU A 57 20.09 9.09 0.82
N TYR A 58 20.68 7.99 1.31
CA TYR A 58 19.93 6.87 1.87
C TYR A 58 19.07 7.29 3.06
N LEU A 59 19.65 8.00 4.03
CA LEU A 59 18.93 8.49 5.22
C LEU A 59 17.77 9.40 4.85
N SER A 60 17.97 10.28 3.86
CA SER A 60 16.94 11.19 3.37
C SER A 60 15.76 10.42 2.78
N GLN A 61 16.04 9.42 1.94
CA GLN A 61 15.01 8.63 1.27
C GLN A 61 14.25 7.69 2.23
N VAL A 62 14.94 7.10 3.21
CA VAL A 62 14.31 6.31 4.28
C VAL A 62 13.42 7.21 5.14
N SER A 63 13.93 8.36 5.58
CA SER A 63 13.18 9.32 6.39
C SER A 63 11.93 9.84 5.67
N GLU A 64 12.04 10.15 4.38
CA GLU A 64 10.91 10.55 3.55
C GLU A 64 9.87 9.44 3.44
N SER A 65 10.29 8.19 3.17
CA SER A 65 9.38 7.05 3.04
C SER A 65 8.65 6.74 4.35
N ILE A 66 9.34 6.80 5.50
CA ILE A 66 8.73 6.63 6.82
C ILE A 66 7.73 7.75 7.11
N SER A 67 8.07 8.99 6.77
CA SER A 67 7.18 10.14 6.96
C SER A 67 5.92 10.01 6.11
N SER A 68 6.06 9.63 4.84
CA SER A 68 4.94 9.36 3.94
C SER A 68 4.04 8.23 4.46
N LEU A 69 4.62 7.14 4.96
CA LEU A 69 3.87 6.03 5.57
C LEU A 69 3.08 6.47 6.81
N LYS A 70 3.69 7.24 7.72
CA LYS A 70 3.00 7.79 8.91
C LYS A 70 1.87 8.74 8.52
N ASN A 71 2.04 9.52 7.46
CA ASN A 71 1.03 10.47 6.99
C ASN A 71 -0.21 9.81 6.38
N LEU A 72 -0.12 8.54 5.95
CA LEU A 72 -1.29 7.80 5.45
C LEU A 72 -2.33 7.52 6.55
N ARG A 73 -1.92 7.58 7.83
CA ARG A 73 -2.78 7.33 9.01
C ARG A 73 -3.58 6.04 8.87
N ILE A 74 -2.88 4.95 8.52
CA ILE A 74 -3.45 3.61 8.45
C ILE A 74 -3.68 3.13 9.90
N ALA A 75 -4.88 2.65 10.19
CA ALA A 75 -5.18 2.01 11.47
C ALA A 75 -4.38 0.70 11.58
N ASP A 76 -3.87 0.41 12.78
CA ASP A 76 -3.10 -0.83 13.03
C ASP A 76 -1.91 -1.02 12.08
N MET A 77 -1.11 0.05 11.94
CA MET A 77 0.04 0.11 11.03
C MET A 77 1.02 -1.05 11.23
N GLU A 78 1.25 -1.49 12.46
CA GLU A 78 2.16 -2.59 12.79
C GLU A 78 1.68 -3.91 12.17
N ASP A 79 0.40 -4.24 12.33
CA ASP A 79 -0.21 -5.43 11.76
C ASP A 79 -0.21 -5.37 10.23
N TYR A 80 -0.47 -4.19 9.66
CA TYR A 80 -0.38 -3.97 8.22
C TYR A 80 1.04 -4.21 7.67
N LEU A 81 2.06 -3.68 8.36
CA LEU A 81 3.47 -3.86 7.97
C LEU A 81 3.89 -5.33 8.02
N LEU A 82 3.53 -6.04 9.09
CA LEU A 82 3.83 -7.47 9.24
C LEU A 82 3.12 -8.30 8.16
N CYS A 83 1.86 -7.98 7.85
CA CYS A 83 1.13 -8.62 6.77
C CYS A 83 1.80 -8.39 5.40
N GLU A 84 2.14 -7.16 5.04
CA GLU A 84 2.81 -6.87 3.76
C GLU A 84 4.18 -7.55 3.63
N LEU A 85 4.95 -7.64 4.72
CA LEU A 85 6.21 -8.37 4.75
C LEU A 85 6.00 -9.87 4.53
N ALA A 86 4.96 -10.47 5.12
CA ALA A 86 4.61 -11.86 4.91
C ALA A 86 4.15 -12.13 3.46
N LEU A 87 3.34 -11.23 2.89
CA LEU A 87 2.85 -11.33 1.51
C LEU A 87 3.95 -11.21 0.46
N ARG A 88 5.06 -10.50 0.74
CA ARG A 88 6.21 -10.40 -0.18
C ARG A 88 6.92 -11.72 -0.45
N VAL A 89 6.81 -12.69 0.46
CA VAL A 89 7.47 -14.00 0.32
C VAL A 89 6.65 -14.96 -0.56
N LEU A 90 5.35 -14.69 -0.73
CA LEU A 90 4.46 -15.51 -1.53
C LEU A 90 4.78 -15.36 -3.02
N ASP A 91 4.62 -16.45 -3.77
CA ASP A 91 4.68 -16.39 -5.22
C ASP A 91 3.52 -15.53 -5.77
N PRO A 92 3.70 -14.89 -6.95
CA PRO A 92 2.71 -13.96 -7.48
C PRO A 92 1.31 -14.57 -7.67
N LYS A 93 1.22 -15.88 -7.95
CA LYS A 93 -0.07 -16.55 -8.13
C LYS A 93 -0.78 -16.74 -6.79
N THR A 94 -0.05 -17.16 -5.76
CA THR A 94 -0.59 -17.28 -4.40
C THR A 94 -0.98 -15.93 -3.82
N ARG A 95 -0.17 -14.89 -4.04
CA ARG A 95 -0.51 -13.51 -3.65
C ARG A 95 -1.79 -13.03 -4.33
N GLN A 96 -1.89 -13.22 -5.64
CA GLN A 96 -3.08 -12.82 -6.39
C GLN A 96 -4.34 -13.59 -5.94
N ALA A 97 -4.21 -14.88 -5.64
CA ALA A 97 -5.32 -15.67 -5.10
C ALA A 97 -5.74 -15.21 -3.70
N PHE A 98 -4.79 -14.88 -2.83
CA PHE A 98 -5.06 -14.32 -1.50
C PHE A 98 -5.75 -12.96 -1.59
N GLU A 99 -5.26 -12.07 -2.47
CA GLU A 99 -5.89 -10.78 -2.73
C GLU A 99 -7.31 -10.99 -3.28
N GLN A 100 -7.53 -11.89 -4.24
CA GLN A 100 -8.88 -12.17 -4.77
C GLN A 100 -9.83 -12.78 -3.73
N ALA A 101 -9.33 -13.57 -2.78
CA ALA A 101 -10.14 -14.18 -1.72
C ALA A 101 -10.53 -13.20 -0.61
N ASN A 102 -9.74 -12.14 -0.41
CA ASN A 102 -9.93 -11.13 0.64
C ASN A 102 -10.26 -9.72 0.09
N VAL A 103 -10.51 -9.59 -1.22
CA VAL A 103 -10.86 -8.33 -1.91
C VAL A 103 -12.30 -7.96 -1.78
#